data_AF-A0A2W6YM13-F1
#
_entry.id   AF-A0A2W6YM13-F1
#
_cell.length_a   1.000
_cell.length_b   1.000
_cell.length_c   1.000
_cell.angle_alpha   90.00
_cell.angle_beta   90.00
_cell.angle_gamma   90.00
#
_symmetry.space_group_name_H-M   'P 1'
#
loop_
_entity.id
_entity.type
_entity.pdbx_description
1 polymer ?
#
loop_
_entity_poly.entity_id
_entity_poly.type
_entity_poly.pdbx_seq_one_letter_code
_entity_poly.pdbx_strand_id
1 'polypeptide(L)' 'MVRTAVTMRELQKMSAATIKALPHAVPIKSGDETVGMLMPLRRPDPERMQRVLDRIAEDYAKLSPETQQWLQRFLDEREG' A
#
# COMPACT_ATOMS: atom_id res chain seq x y z
N MET A 1 -19.43 -5.23 -6.03
CA MET A 1 -18.30 -6.15 -6.30
C MET A 1 -17.02 -5.31 -6.32
N VAL A 2 -16.03 -5.65 -5.49
CA VAL A 2 -14.75 -4.90 -5.45
C VAL A 2 -13.98 -5.24 -6.73
N ARG A 3 -13.58 -4.23 -7.52
CA ARG A 3 -12.80 -4.46 -8.75
C ARG A 3 -11.39 -4.92 -8.38
N THR A 4 -11.02 -6.10 -8.83
CA THR A 4 -9.72 -6.75 -8.54
C THR A 4 -8.67 -6.52 -9.61
N ALA A 5 -9.05 -6.07 -10.82
CA ALA A 5 -8.17 -5.66 -11.89
C ALA A 5 -8.90 -4.73 -12.89
N VAL A 6 -8.16 -3.98 -13.70
CA VAL A 6 -8.67 -3.19 -14.84
C VAL A 6 -7.82 -3.46 -16.07
N THR A 7 -8.45 -3.67 -17.21
CA THR A 7 -7.75 -3.78 -18.49
C THR A 7 -7.31 -2.40 -19.01
N MET A 8 -6.33 -2.37 -19.90
CA MET A 8 -5.92 -1.13 -20.59
C MET A 8 -7.09 -0.41 -21.29
N ARG A 9 -8.01 -1.16 -21.90
CA ARG A 9 -9.20 -0.60 -22.56
C ARG A 9 -10.18 0.01 -21.58
N GLU A 10 -10.35 -0.59 -20.40
CA GLU A 10 -11.20 -0.03 -19.35
C GLU A 10 -10.56 1.22 -18.75
N LEU A 11 -9.25 1.19 -18.49
CA LEU A 11 -8.49 2.33 -17.98
C LEU A 11 -8.70 3.58 -18.85
N GLN A 12 -8.63 3.43 -20.18
CA GLN A 12 -8.86 4.53 -21.13
C GLN A 12 -10.26 5.16 -21.03
N LYS A 13 -11.25 4.44 -20.48
CA LYS A 13 -12.63 4.91 -20.31
C LYS A 13 -12.93 5.42 -18.91
N MET A 14 -12.02 5.24 -17.96
CA MET A 14 -12.25 5.65 -16.57
C MET A 14 -12.10 7.15 -16.41
N SER A 15 -13.04 7.76 -15.70
CA SER A 15 -12.91 9.14 -15.24
C SER A 15 -11.95 9.24 -14.05
N ALA A 16 -11.38 10.42 -13.82
CA ALA A 16 -10.58 10.69 -12.63
C ALA A 16 -11.37 10.45 -11.32
N ALA A 17 -12.69 10.71 -11.32
CA ALA A 17 -13.56 10.44 -10.17
C ALA A 17 -13.67 8.93 -9.91
N THR A 18 -13.85 8.12 -10.95
CA THR A 18 -13.87 6.66 -10.86
C THR A 18 -12.55 6.11 -10.32
N ILE A 19 -11.42 6.65 -10.78
CA ILE A 19 -10.09 6.26 -10.29
C ILE A 19 -9.94 6.60 -8.81
N LYS A 20 -10.32 7.81 -8.37
CA LYS A 20 -10.24 8.21 -6.94
C LYS A 20 -11.12 7.37 -6.02
N ALA A 21 -12.24 6.88 -6.52
CA ALA A 21 -13.17 6.03 -5.78
C ALA A 21 -12.69 4.58 -5.59
N LEU A 22 -11.61 4.16 -6.28
CA LEU A 22 -11.02 2.83 -6.08
C LEU A 22 -10.60 2.66 -4.62
N PRO A 23 -10.96 1.56 -3.94
CA PRO A 23 -10.69 1.39 -2.51
C PRO A 23 -9.20 1.23 -2.19
N HIS A 24 -8.43 0.64 -3.10
CA HIS A 24 -7.01 0.34 -3.00
C HIS A 24 -6.34 0.42 -4.39
N ALA A 25 -5.04 0.15 -4.46
CA ALA A 25 -4.30 0.05 -5.72
C ALA A 25 -4.79 -1.16 -6.53
N VAL A 26 -5.19 -0.95 -7.78
CA VAL A 26 -5.77 -2.01 -8.64
C VAL A 26 -4.80 -2.36 -9.76
N PRO A 27 -4.49 -3.65 -10.02
CA PRO A 27 -3.68 -4.08 -11.15
C PRO A 27 -4.25 -3.65 -12.51
N ILE A 28 -3.36 -3.24 -13.41
CA ILE A 28 -3.65 -2.98 -14.82
C ILE A 28 -3.23 -4.19 -15.64
N LYS A 29 -4.15 -4.75 -16.43
CA LYS A 29 -3.95 -5.96 -17.25
C LYS A 29 -3.87 -5.64 -18.75
N SER A 30 -2.96 -6.31 -19.44
CA SER A 30 -2.89 -6.39 -20.91
C SER A 30 -2.90 -7.86 -21.32
N GLY A 31 -4.04 -8.37 -21.80
CA GLY A 31 -4.27 -9.82 -21.84
C GLY A 31 -4.22 -10.40 -20.42
N ASP A 32 -3.42 -11.43 -20.21
CA ASP A 32 -3.26 -12.08 -18.90
C ASP A 32 -2.15 -11.43 -18.04
N GLU A 33 -1.30 -10.61 -18.64
CA GLU A 33 -0.15 -10.00 -17.96
C GLU A 33 -0.54 -8.76 -17.14
N THR A 34 0.03 -8.64 -15.94
CA THR A 34 -0.02 -7.39 -15.16
C THR A 34 1.08 -6.46 -15.64
N VAL A 35 0.71 -5.32 -16.21
CA VAL A 35 1.65 -4.35 -16.80
C VAL A 35 1.84 -3.11 -15.93
N GLY A 36 1.03 -2.93 -14.89
CA GLY A 36 1.14 -1.80 -13.97
C GLY A 36 0.13 -1.84 -12.83
N MET A 37 0.18 -0.81 -12.00
CA MET A 37 -0.75 -0.61 -10.87
C MET A 37 -1.40 0.77 -10.98
N LEU A 38 -2.73 0.81 -10.91
CA LEU A 38 -3.50 2.03 -10.82
C LEU A 38 -3.68 2.40 -9.35
N MET A 39 -2.99 3.45 -8.91
CA MET A 39 -3.05 3.91 -7.52
C MET A 39 -3.93 5.16 -7.36
N PRO A 40 -5.04 5.08 -6.60
CA PRO A 40 -5.81 6.27 -6.27
C PRO A 40 -5.01 7.17 -5.33
N LEU A 41 -4.56 8.32 -5.85
CA LEU A 41 -3.90 9.33 -5.03
C LEU A 41 -4.92 10.06 -4.15
N ARG A 42 -4.75 9.94 -2.84
CA ARG A 42 -5.55 10.63 -1.82
C ARG A 42 -4.64 11.54 -1.03
N ARG A 43 -5.17 12.67 -0.56
CA ARG A 43 -4.44 13.46 0.44
C ARG A 43 -4.22 12.56 1.66
N PRO A 44 -2.99 12.48 2.19
CA PRO A 44 -2.77 11.76 3.43
C PRO A 44 -3.63 12.41 4.51
N ASP A 45 -4.26 11.57 5.32
CA ASP A 45 -4.92 11.98 6.55
C ASP A 45 -3.86 11.88 7.66
N PRO A 46 -3.31 13.02 8.13
CA PRO A 46 -2.18 13.01 9.07
C PRO A 46 -2.53 12.33 10.39
N GLU A 47 -3.76 12.51 10.88
CA GLU A 47 -4.20 11.89 12.13
C GLU A 47 -4.32 10.37 11.97
N ARG A 48 -4.86 9.91 10.84
CA ARG A 48 -4.92 8.48 10.55
C ARG A 48 -3.53 7.88 10.40
N MET A 49 -2.59 8.61 9.78
CA MET A 49 -1.21 8.16 9.65
C MET A 49 -0.55 8.05 11.03
N GLN A 50 -0.73 9.07 11.89
CA GLN A 50 -0.19 9.04 13.25
C GLN A 50 -0.72 7.84 14.03
N ARG A 51 -2.02 7.56 13.99
CA ARG A 51 -2.61 6.37 14.63
C ARG A 51 -1.99 5.05 14.15
N VAL A 52 -1.65 4.96 12.86
CA VAL A 52 -0.98 3.77 12.32
C VAL A 52 0.44 3.65 12.87
N LEU A 53 1.19 4.76 12.92
CA LEU A 53 2.54 4.79 13.48
C LEU A 53 2.56 4.46 14.97
N ASP A 54 1.64 5.04 15.74
CA ASP A 54 1.48 4.73 17.16
C ASP A 54 1.20 3.24 17.36
N ARG A 55 0.35 2.65 16.51
CA ARG A 55 0.06 1.23 16.58
C ARG A 55 1.27 0.35 16.27
N ILE A 56 2.07 0.74 15.27
CA ILE A 56 3.32 0.04 14.94
C ILE A 56 4.28 0.10 16.13
N ALA A 57 4.40 1.26 16.79
CA ALA A 57 5.25 1.42 17.97
C ALA A 57 4.75 0.59 19.17
N GLU A 58 3.44 0.56 19.42
CA GLU A 58 2.83 -0.29 20.45
C GLU A 58 3.10 -1.77 20.20
N ASP A 59 2.95 -2.23 18.95
CA ASP A 59 3.13 -3.63 18.60
C ASP A 59 4.62 -4.01 18.63
N TYR A 60 5.52 -3.10 18.24
CA TYR A 60 6.96 -3.26 18.41
C TYR A 60 7.38 -3.39 19.89
N ALA A 61 6.78 -2.61 20.79
CA ALA A 61 7.06 -2.67 22.23
C ALA A 61 6.66 -4.00 22.87
N LYS A 62 5.75 -4.77 22.25
CA LYS A 62 5.31 -6.10 22.72
C LYS A 62 6.22 -7.23 22.25
N LEU A 63 7.13 -6.97 21.31
CA LEU A 63 8.05 -7.99 20.80
C LEU A 63 9.06 -8.41 21.87
N SER A 64 9.57 -9.64 21.76
CA SER A 64 10.66 -10.08 22.63
C SER A 64 11.94 -9.28 22.33
N PRO A 65 12.83 -9.10 23.33
CA PRO A 65 14.12 -8.42 23.11
C PRO A 65 14.94 -9.05 21.98
N GLU A 66 14.92 -10.37 21.85
CA GLU A 66 15.60 -11.09 20.76
C GLU A 66 15.03 -10.72 19.38
N THR A 67 13.71 -10.63 19.26
CA THR A 67 13.04 -10.24 18.01
C THR A 67 13.33 -8.79 17.66
N GLN A 68 13.35 -7.89 18.65
CA GLN A 68 13.72 -6.48 18.45
C GLN A 68 15.16 -6.35 17.96
N GLN A 69 16.11 -7.08 18.57
CA GLN A 69 17.50 -7.08 18.14
C GLN A 69 17.71 -7.68 16.74
N TRP A 70 16.93 -8.71 16.37
CA TRP A 70 16.94 -9.23 15.02
C TRP A 70 16.41 -8.21 14.00
N LEU A 71 15.28 -7.55 14.30
CA LEU A 71 14.71 -6.50 13.44
C LEU A 71 15.66 -5.33 13.26
N GLN A 72 16.32 -4.87 14.33
CA GLN A 72 17.28 -3.78 14.25
C GLN A 72 18.44 -4.12 13.31
N ARG A 73 19.06 -5.31 13.47
CA ARG A 73 20.14 -5.76 12.58
C ARG A 73 19.70 -5.81 11.12
N PHE A 74 18.51 -6.35 10.85
CA PHE A 74 17.95 -6.42 9.51
C PHE A 74 17.75 -5.05 8.86
N LEU A 75 17.37 -4.03 9.64
CA LEU A 75 17.21 -2.67 9.17
C LEU A 75 18.56 -2.01 8.91
N ASP A 76 19.50 -2.14 9.85
CA ASP A 76 20.86 -1.58 9.73
C ASP A 76 21.58 -2.11 8.48
N GLU A 77 21.42 -3.41 8.16
CA GLU A 77 21.98 -4.05 6.96
C GLU A 77 21.40 -3.51 5.63
N ARG A 78 20.24 -2.85 5.66
CA ARG A 78 19.57 -2.30 4.47
C ARG A 78 19.78 -0.81 4.27
N GLU A 79 20.17 -0.11 5.34
CA GLU A 79 20.46 1.32 5.31
C GLU A 79 21.95 1.63 5.07
N GLY A 80 22.83 0.64 5.21
CA GLY A 80 24.25 0.70 4.84
C GLY A 80 24.52 0.38 3.37
#